data_AF-A0A920EXB0-F1
#
_entry.id   AF-A0A920EXB0-F1
#
_cell.length_a   1.000
_cell.length_b   1.000
_cell.length_c   1.000
_cell.angle_alpha   90.00
_cell.angle_beta   90.00
_cell.angle_gamma   90.00
#
_symmetry.space_group_name_H-M   'P 1'
#
loop_
_entity.id
_entity.type
_entity.pdbx_description
1 polymer ?
#
loop_
_entity_poly.entity_id
_entity_poly.type
_entity_poly.pdbx_seq_one_letter_code
_entity_poly.pdbx_strand_id
1 'polypeptide(L)'
;MSSYSNARGSSIEYTNDNSFVLEDLLAEVDESDKYFVIAGSPTVNKGAAFFRPLPWENRERSVQEITSELNRKLAGLTGIRAFAILPPAFGQRARSRPIQVVLLSSGSVGEMEILGNKFVNELTESGLFTGIDSDLMLNKPEVRLLY
;
A
#
# COMPACT_ATOMS: atom_id res chain seq x y z
N MET A 1 3.74 -3.71 9.64
CA MET A 1 3.12 -2.44 9.19
C MET A 1 2.59 -2.68 7.80
N SER A 2 1.31 -2.42 7.54
CA SER A 2 0.73 -2.49 6.20
C SER A 2 0.49 -1.07 5.67
N SER A 3 0.69 -0.89 4.36
CA SER A 3 0.28 0.32 3.65
C SER A 3 -0.82 -0.05 2.69
N TYR A 4 -1.87 0.77 2.61
CA TYR A 4 -2.96 0.53 1.68
C TYR A 4 -3.32 1.78 0.88
N SER A 5 -3.73 1.57 -0.36
CA SER A 5 -4.20 2.61 -1.25
C SER A 5 -5.50 2.15 -1.92
N ASN A 6 -6.47 3.05 -1.93
CA ASN A 6 -7.71 2.87 -2.67
C ASN A 6 -7.57 3.48 -4.06
N ALA A 7 -8.55 3.20 -4.92
CA ALA A 7 -8.68 3.84 -6.22
C ALA A 7 -8.46 5.36 -6.10
N ARG A 8 -7.62 5.94 -6.95
CA ARG A 8 -7.31 7.37 -6.83
C ARG A 8 -8.54 8.19 -7.26
N GLY A 9 -8.90 9.19 -6.46
CA GLY A 9 -10.17 9.93 -6.59
C GLY A 9 -11.26 9.51 -5.59
N SER A 10 -11.02 8.45 -4.81
CA SER A 10 -11.89 8.05 -3.71
C SER A 10 -12.04 9.15 -2.65
N SER A 11 -13.24 9.27 -2.08
CA SER A 11 -13.48 10.17 -0.94
C SER A 11 -12.81 9.62 0.33
N ILE A 12 -12.74 10.47 1.36
CA ILE A 12 -12.25 10.05 2.66
C ILE A 12 -13.20 9.02 3.29
N GLU A 13 -14.50 9.12 3.05
CA GLU A 13 -15.52 8.15 3.47
C GLU A 13 -15.25 6.77 2.88
N TYR A 14 -14.98 6.67 1.57
CA TYR A 14 -14.63 5.41 0.94
C TYR A 14 -13.32 4.82 1.51
N THR A 15 -12.37 5.68 1.89
CA THR A 15 -11.13 5.23 2.55
C THR A 15 -11.33 4.79 3.99
N ASN A 16 -12.30 5.39 4.68
CA ASN A 16 -12.71 5.02 6.02
C ASN A 16 -13.47 3.68 6.03
N ASP A 17 -14.40 3.47 5.10
CA ASP A 17 -15.16 2.21 5.01
C ASP A 17 -14.23 1.01 4.75
N ASN A 18 -13.28 1.19 3.84
CA ASN A 18 -12.25 0.18 3.56
C ASN A 18 -11.26 -0.01 4.73
N SER A 19 -11.17 0.96 5.65
CA SER A 19 -10.34 0.82 6.85
C SER A 19 -10.93 -0.20 7.82
N PHE A 20 -12.27 -0.29 7.93
CA PHE A 20 -12.95 -1.30 8.73
C PHE A 20 -12.77 -2.71 8.16
N VAL A 21 -12.82 -2.87 6.83
CA VAL A 21 -12.53 -4.16 6.18
C VAL A 21 -11.11 -4.64 6.49
N LEU A 22 -10.15 -3.71 6.49
CA LEU A 22 -8.76 -4.00 6.89
C LEU A 22 -8.65 -4.32 8.38
N GLU A 23 -9.40 -3.61 9.23
CA GLU A 23 -9.42 -3.82 10.68
C GLU A 23 -9.97 -5.19 11.03
N ASP A 24 -11.10 -5.59 10.44
CA ASP A 24 -11.72 -6.92 10.62
C ASP A 24 -10.75 -8.05 10.23
N LEU A 25 -10.06 -7.91 9.09
CA LEU A 25 -9.07 -8.88 8.64
C LEU A 25 -7.88 -9.00 9.60
N LEU A 26 -7.45 -7.89 10.21
CA LEU A 26 -6.38 -7.90 11.21
C LEU A 26 -6.85 -8.49 12.55
N ALA A 27 -8.13 -8.29 12.89
CA ALA A 27 -8.76 -8.83 14.09
C ALA A 27 -8.87 -10.36 14.07
N GLU A 28 -8.94 -10.98 12.89
CA GLU A 28 -8.93 -12.45 12.73
C GLU A 28 -7.59 -13.11 13.08
N VAL A 29 -6.52 -12.35 13.32
CA VAL A 29 -5.20 -12.92 13.64
C VAL A 29 -5.02 -13.02 15.15
N ASP A 30 -5.19 -14.23 15.67
CA ASP A 30 -5.09 -14.54 17.11
C ASP A 30 -3.73 -14.17 17.72
N GLU A 31 -2.64 -14.18 16.94
CA GLU A 31 -1.29 -13.84 17.40
C GLU A 31 -1.02 -12.33 17.42
N SER A 32 -2.05 -11.51 17.62
CA SER A 32 -1.95 -10.05 17.82
C SER A 32 -2.64 -9.60 19.08
N ASP A 33 -2.02 -8.65 19.78
CA ASP A 33 -2.67 -7.96 20.90
C ASP A 33 -3.10 -6.53 20.57
N LYS A 34 -2.62 -5.97 19.44
CA LYS A 34 -2.88 -4.58 19.03
C LYS A 34 -2.81 -4.46 17.52
N TYR A 35 -3.87 -3.91 16.96
CA TYR A 35 -3.91 -3.41 15.59
C TYR A 35 -4.58 -2.04 15.58
N PHE A 36 -4.27 -1.23 14.56
CA PHE A 36 -5.02 0.00 14.27
C PHE A 36 -4.82 0.39 12.81
N VAL A 37 -5.82 1.03 12.23
CA VAL A 37 -5.81 1.50 10.84
C VAL A 37 -5.93 3.03 10.83
N ILE A 38 -5.13 3.67 9.99
CA ILE A 38 -5.18 5.11 9.72
C ILE A 38 -5.67 5.29 8.28
N ALA A 39 -6.83 5.91 8.13
CA ALA A 39 -7.36 6.36 6.85
C ALA A 39 -6.92 7.80 6.53
N GLY A 40 -6.68 8.11 5.25
CA GLY A 40 -6.48 9.48 4.77
C GLY A 40 -5.07 10.06 4.96
N SER A 41 -4.05 9.23 5.21
CA SER A 41 -2.67 9.68 5.35
C SER A 41 -1.72 8.84 4.49
N PRO A 42 -0.86 9.44 3.64
CA PRO A 42 -0.61 10.89 3.47
C PRO A 42 -1.59 11.63 2.55
N THR A 43 -2.52 10.93 1.89
CA THR A 43 -3.57 11.52 1.03
C THR A 43 -4.92 10.87 1.32
N VAL A 44 -6.03 11.52 0.94
CA VAL A 44 -7.41 11.06 1.23
C VAL A 44 -7.73 9.63 0.76
N ASN A 45 -6.98 9.12 -0.22
CA ASN A 45 -7.14 7.79 -0.79
C ASN A 45 -6.06 6.79 -0.33
N LYS A 46 -5.17 7.17 0.59
CA LYS A 46 -4.10 6.33 1.13
C LYS A 46 -4.28 6.18 2.65
N GLY A 47 -3.77 5.08 3.18
CA GLY A 47 -3.77 4.82 4.61
C GLY A 47 -2.66 3.87 5.03
N ALA A 48 -2.53 3.70 6.33
CA ALA A 48 -1.54 2.80 6.93
C ALA A 48 -2.20 2.00 8.04
N ALA A 49 -1.92 0.70 8.08
CA ALA A 49 -2.33 -0.17 9.16
C ALA A 49 -1.11 -0.65 9.93
N PHE A 50 -1.29 -0.76 11.23
CA PHE A 50 -0.26 -1.20 12.16
C PHE A 50 -0.77 -2.44 12.86
N PHE A 51 0.12 -3.42 12.94
CA PHE A 51 -0.15 -4.73 13.48
C PHE A 51 1.02 -5.07 14.38
N ARG A 52 0.73 -5.37 15.64
CA ARG A 52 1.73 -5.81 16.61
C ARG A 52 1.51 -7.29 16.91
N PRO A 53 2.42 -8.18 16.49
CA PRO A 53 2.34 -9.57 16.88
C PRO A 53 2.65 -9.73 18.38
N LEU A 54 2.11 -10.80 18.96
CA LEU A 54 2.47 -11.24 20.31
C LEU A 54 3.99 -11.48 20.45
N PRO A 55 4.52 -11.43 21.69
CA PRO A 55 5.89 -11.86 21.97
C PRO A 55 6.18 -13.23 21.36
N TRP A 56 7.41 -13.46 20.90
CA TRP A 56 7.74 -14.70 20.18
C TRP A 56 7.41 -15.97 20.98
N GLU A 57 7.60 -15.94 22.29
CA GLU A 57 7.33 -17.04 23.22
C GLU A 57 5.84 -17.42 23.28
N ASN A 58 4.95 -16.51 22.88
CA ASN A 58 3.50 -16.67 22.98
C ASN A 58 2.85 -16.91 21.61
N ARG A 59 3.63 -17.31 20.59
CA ARG A 59 3.11 -17.61 19.24
C ARG A 59 3.83 -18.81 18.63
N GLU A 60 3.08 -19.65 17.95
CA GLU A 60 3.65 -20.80 17.22
C GLU A 60 4.19 -20.38 15.85
N ARG A 61 3.54 -19.41 15.19
CA ARG A 61 3.91 -18.93 13.85
C ARG A 61 4.94 -17.81 13.91
N SER A 62 5.89 -17.82 12.99
CA SER A 62 6.83 -16.74 12.72
C SER A 62 6.12 -15.49 12.17
N VAL A 63 6.73 -14.32 12.34
CA VAL A 63 6.16 -13.07 11.79
C VAL A 63 6.13 -13.11 10.25
N GLN A 64 7.05 -13.85 9.62
CA GLN A 64 7.11 -14.10 8.19
C GLN A 64 5.91 -14.92 7.71
N GLU A 65 5.52 -15.96 8.45
CA GLU A 65 4.35 -16.77 8.15
C GLU A 65 3.06 -15.96 8.27
N ILE A 66 2.91 -15.21 9.37
CA ILE A 66 1.77 -14.30 9.59
C ILE A 66 1.69 -13.27 8.46
N THR A 67 2.82 -12.65 8.09
CA THR A 67 2.87 -11.65 7.01
C THR A 67 2.51 -12.26 5.66
N SER A 68 2.97 -13.49 5.38
CA SER A 68 2.67 -14.18 4.13
C SER A 68 1.19 -14.52 4.01
N GLU A 69 0.57 -14.96 5.12
CA GLU A 69 -0.87 -15.19 5.17
C GLU A 69 -1.68 -13.92 5.00
N LEU A 70 -1.33 -12.85 5.73
CA LEU A 70 -1.95 -11.55 5.58
C LEU A 70 -1.86 -11.07 4.13
N ASN A 71 -0.70 -11.16 3.49
CA ASN A 71 -0.55 -10.76 2.09
C ASN A 71 -1.43 -11.58 1.13
N ARG A 72 -1.66 -12.88 1.39
CA ARG A 72 -2.62 -13.68 0.61
C ARG A 72 -4.05 -13.19 0.80
N LYS A 73 -4.48 -12.92 2.04
CA LYS A 73 -5.82 -12.38 2.31
C LYS A 73 -6.01 -10.98 1.70
N LEU A 74 -5.02 -10.10 1.86
CA LEU A 74 -5.03 -8.74 1.33
C LEU A 74 -5.06 -8.70 -0.20
N ALA A 75 -4.40 -9.64 -0.88
CA ALA A 75 -4.43 -9.75 -2.34
C ALA A 75 -5.83 -10.12 -2.88
N GLY A 76 -6.70 -10.71 -2.06
CA GLY A 76 -8.08 -11.02 -2.40
C GLY A 76 -9.07 -9.86 -2.24
N LEU A 77 -8.64 -8.73 -1.64
CA LEU A 77 -9.51 -7.58 -1.45
C LEU A 77 -9.75 -6.87 -2.78
N THR A 78 -11.01 -6.65 -3.11
CA THR A 78 -11.42 -5.86 -4.28
C THR A 78 -11.56 -4.39 -3.89
N GLY A 79 -11.13 -3.46 -4.75
CA GLY A 79 -11.24 -2.02 -4.49
C GLY A 79 -10.17 -1.42 -3.55
N ILE A 80 -9.37 -2.26 -2.89
CA ILE A 80 -8.26 -1.86 -2.00
C ILE A 80 -6.98 -2.55 -2.48
N ARG A 81 -5.88 -1.79 -2.62
CA ARG A 81 -4.55 -2.36 -2.78
C ARG A 81 -3.80 -2.25 -1.45
N ALA A 82 -3.65 -3.36 -0.74
CA ALA A 82 -2.99 -3.41 0.56
C ALA A 82 -1.88 -4.47 0.59
N PHE A 83 -0.80 -4.19 1.32
CA PHE A 83 0.27 -5.16 1.54
C PHE A 83 0.91 -4.95 2.91
N ALA A 84 1.21 -6.07 3.58
CA ALA A 84 1.91 -6.12 4.85
C ALA A 84 3.42 -6.12 4.62
N ILE A 85 4.10 -5.20 5.31
CA ILE A 85 5.55 -4.99 5.28
C ILE A 85 6.10 -5.33 6.66
N LEU A 86 7.14 -6.15 6.66
CA LEU A 86 7.97 -6.40 7.84
C LEU A 86 9.04 -5.30 7.91
N PRO A 87 9.02 -4.44 8.95
CA PRO A 87 10.13 -3.55 9.18
C PRO A 87 11.40 -4.36 9.45
N PRO A 88 12.59 -3.87 9.04
CA PRO A 88 13.84 -4.57 9.31
C PRO A 88 14.05 -4.77 10.81
N ALA A 89 14.58 -5.91 11.22
CA ALA A 89 14.72 -6.30 12.63
C ALA A 89 15.59 -5.35 13.47
N PHE A 90 16.42 -4.51 12.83
CA PHE A 90 17.36 -3.60 13.47
C PHE A 90 17.08 -2.14 13.13
N GLY A 91 16.10 -1.52 13.80
CA GLY A 91 15.97 -0.06 13.96
C GLY A 91 15.81 0.80 12.69
N GLN A 92 15.78 0.20 11.51
CA GLN A 92 15.59 0.91 10.24
C GLN A 92 14.13 1.34 10.10
N ARG A 93 13.91 2.52 9.49
CA ARG A 93 12.58 3.09 9.32
C ARG A 93 11.70 2.16 8.48
N ALA A 94 10.56 1.74 9.04
CA ALA A 94 9.58 0.84 8.42
C ALA A 94 9.04 1.30 7.04
N ARG A 95 9.22 2.58 6.68
CA ARG A 95 8.73 3.20 5.44
C ARG A 95 9.81 3.51 4.40
N SER A 96 11.07 3.11 4.59
CA SER A 96 12.08 3.38 3.56
C SER A 96 11.80 2.50 2.35
N ARG A 97 11.24 3.08 1.29
CA ARG A 97 11.29 2.47 -0.04
C ARG A 97 12.72 2.65 -0.55
N PRO A 98 13.50 1.58 -0.73
CA PRO A 98 14.92 1.70 -1.05
C PRO A 98 15.17 2.25 -2.46
N ILE A 99 14.15 2.20 -3.33
CA ILE A 99 14.24 2.59 -4.72
C ILE A 99 13.08 3.54 -5.04
N GLN A 100 13.41 4.72 -5.56
CA GLN A 100 12.46 5.68 -6.11
C GLN A 100 12.94 6.07 -7.50
N VAL A 101 12.06 5.92 -8.50
CA VAL A 101 12.37 6.25 -9.90
C VAL A 101 11.46 7.39 -10.32
N VAL A 102 12.04 8.40 -10.97
CA VAL A 102 11.31 9.51 -11.58
C VAL A 102 11.48 9.39 -13.10
N LEU A 103 10.37 9.17 -13.80
CA LEU A 103 10.35 9.15 -15.26
C LEU A 103 10.19 10.59 -15.77
N LEU A 104 11.18 11.06 -16.53
CA LEU A 104 11.17 12.37 -17.17
C LEU A 104 11.12 12.15 -18.70
N SER A 105 10.25 12.90 -19.37
CA SER A 105 10.10 12.87 -20.82
C SER A 105 9.73 14.27 -21.30
N SER A 106 10.21 14.63 -22.48
CA SER A 106 9.79 15.82 -23.23
C SER A 106 8.56 15.55 -24.10
N GLY A 107 8.08 14.30 -24.14
CA GLY A 107 6.89 13.90 -24.88
C GLY A 107 5.59 14.45 -24.28
N SER A 108 4.51 14.25 -25.02
CA SER A 108 3.16 14.59 -24.57
C SER A 108 2.74 13.81 -23.32
N VAL A 109 1.76 14.37 -22.64
CA VAL A 109 1.07 13.76 -21.50
C VAL A 109 0.64 12.30 -21.77
N GLY A 110 0.06 12.02 -22.94
CA GLY A 110 -0.38 10.66 -23.29
C GLY A 110 0.77 9.68 -23.55
N GLU A 111 1.88 10.15 -24.13
CA GLU A 111 3.07 9.33 -24.31
C GLU A 111 3.72 8.96 -22.97
N MET A 112 3.68 9.88 -21.99
CA MET A 112 4.13 9.60 -20.63
C MET A 112 3.31 8.51 -19.95
N GLU A 113 1.99 8.49 -20.13
CA GLU A 113 1.11 7.46 -19.58
C GLU A 113 1.45 6.07 -20.12
N ILE A 114 1.62 5.96 -21.45
CA ILE A 114 2.00 4.71 -22.10
C ILE A 114 3.35 4.21 -21.57
N LEU A 115 4.35 5.10 -21.50
CA LEU A 115 5.68 4.74 -21.02
C LEU A 115 5.67 4.34 -19.53
N GLY A 116 4.94 5.07 -18.70
CA GLY A 116 4.82 4.79 -17.27
C GLY A 116 4.12 3.46 -16.99
N ASN A 117 3.03 3.17 -17.71
CA ASN A 117 2.33 1.89 -17.58
C ASN A 117 3.20 0.72 -18.03
N LYS A 118 3.92 0.87 -19.15
CA LYS A 118 4.87 -0.15 -19.63
C LYS A 118 5.95 -0.43 -18.60
N PHE A 119 6.53 0.60 -18.00
CA PHE A 119 7.57 0.46 -16.98
C PHE A 119 7.06 -0.28 -15.73
N VAL A 120 5.87 0.05 -15.23
CA VAL A 120 5.26 -0.64 -14.09
C VAL A 120 4.97 -2.10 -14.41
N ASN A 121 4.50 -2.40 -15.62
CA ASN A 121 4.23 -3.77 -16.06
C ASN A 121 5.53 -4.59 -16.10
N GLU A 122 6.60 -4.08 -16.71
CA GLU A 122 7.89 -4.77 -16.75
C GLU A 122 8.45 -5.05 -15.35
N LEU A 123 8.35 -4.08 -14.42
CA LEU A 123 8.77 -4.29 -13.03
C LEU A 123 7.93 -5.36 -12.32
N THR A 124 6.62 -5.40 -12.60
CA THR A 124 5.71 -6.38 -12.02
C THR A 124 6.00 -7.79 -12.56
N GLU A 125 6.16 -7.91 -13.88
CA GLU A 125 6.48 -9.17 -14.57
C GLU A 125 7.85 -9.72 -14.19
N SER A 126 8.82 -8.86 -13.87
CA SER A 126 10.15 -9.30 -13.46
C SER A 126 10.15 -10.15 -12.18
N GLY A 127 9.13 -10.01 -11.32
CA GLY A 127 9.06 -10.67 -10.01
C GLY A 127 10.13 -10.24 -9.00
N LEU A 128 11.06 -9.34 -9.38
CA LEU A 128 12.17 -8.88 -8.54
C LEU A 128 11.73 -7.80 -7.53
N PHE A 129 10.60 -7.15 -7.80
CA PHE A 129 10.10 -6.04 -7.01
C PHE A 129 8.73 -6.37 -6.42
N THR A 130 8.52 -5.99 -5.16
CA THR A 130 7.24 -6.12 -4.46
C THR A 130 6.77 -4.74 -4.01
N GLY A 131 5.45 -4.54 -3.91
CA GLY A 131 4.89 -3.28 -3.44
C GLY A 131 5.11 -2.08 -4.39
N ILE A 132 5.19 -2.32 -5.70
CA ILE A 132 5.31 -1.26 -6.72
C ILE A 132 4.11 -0.31 -6.61
N ASP A 133 4.38 0.99 -6.42
CA ASP A 133 3.40 2.08 -6.46
C ASP A 133 3.89 3.09 -7.51
N SER A 134 2.98 3.57 -8.36
CA SER A 134 3.28 4.58 -9.36
C SER A 134 2.40 5.78 -9.12
N ASP A 135 2.99 6.94 -8.95
CA ASP A 135 2.26 8.19 -8.71
C ASP A 135 1.72 8.88 -9.98
N LEU A 136 1.96 8.30 -11.15
CA LEU A 136 1.53 8.86 -12.44
C LEU A 136 -0.01 8.80 -12.59
N MET A 137 -0.66 9.96 -12.56
CA MET A 137 -2.08 10.13 -12.94
C MET A 137 -2.29 11.47 -13.63
N LEU A 138 -2.89 11.43 -14.82
CA LEU A 138 -3.24 12.60 -15.64
C LEU A 138 -4.75 12.86 -15.70
N ASN A 139 -5.53 12.13 -14.90
CA ASN A 139 -6.98 12.15 -14.81
C ASN A 139 -7.50 12.82 -13.53
N LYS A 140 -6.69 13.58 -12.79
CA LYS A 140 -7.23 14.51 -11.80
C LYS A 140 -7.73 15.76 -12.53
N PRO A 141 -9.02 16.11 -12.48
CA PRO A 141 -9.46 17.43 -12.91
C PRO A 141 -8.82 18.46 -11.98
N GLU A 142 -7.78 19.14 -12.46
CA GLU A 142 -7.26 20.35 -11.82
C GLU A 142 -8.02 21.55 -12.39
N VAL A 143 -8.81 22.22 -11.55
CA VAL A 143 -9.39 23.52 -11.91
C VAL A 143 -8.29 24.56 -11.76
N ARG A 144 -7.71 24.98 -12.89
CA ARG A 144 -6.74 26.08 -12.93
C ARG A 144 -7.49 27.38 -13.21
N LEU A 145 -7.62 28.24 -12.19
CA LEU A 145 -8.10 29.60 -12.39
C LEU A 145 -6.97 30.43 -13.01
N LEU A 146 -7.12 30.83 -14.26
CA LEU A 146 -6.29 31.85 -14.89
C LEU A 146 -6.89 33.21 -14.53
N TYR A 147 -6.14 34.05 -13.83
CA TYR A 147 -6.48 35.45 -13.59
C TYR A 147 -5.85 36.33 -14.67
#